data_AF-A0AA94ENY6-F1
#
_entry.id   AF-A0AA94ENY6-F1
#
_cell.length_a   1.000
_cell.length_b   1.000
_cell.length_c   1.000
_cell.angle_alpha   90.00
_cell.angle_beta   90.00
_cell.angle_gamma   90.00
#
_symmetry.space_group_name_H-M   'P 1'
#
loop_
_entity.id
_entity.type
_entity.pdbx_description
1 polymer ?
#
loop_
_entity_poly.entity_id
_entity_poly.type
_entity_poly.pdbx_seq_one_letter_code
_entity_poly.pdbx_strand_id
1 'polypeptide(L)'
;MSAYSEDIQKWIKRSNRKAAKLIRTESGKHHIVYFDKGKARVGVVADGMYCRYGVACRGAMYSTDPMSLWQSGPGACTQADVQIMVDYLSDTSALPDFDFGSIKELKW
;
A
#
# COMPACT_ATOMS: atom_id res chain seq x y z
N MET A 1 -14.99 -22.46 -0.06
CA MET A 1 -14.08 -21.29 0.02
C MET A 1 -13.62 -21.17 1.46
N SER A 2 -12.32 -21.09 1.75
CA SER A 2 -11.85 -21.03 3.15
C SER A 2 -12.27 -19.71 3.80
N ALA A 3 -12.61 -19.74 5.09
CA ALA A 3 -13.04 -18.56 5.85
C ALA A 3 -12.02 -17.39 5.75
N TYR A 4 -10.73 -17.72 5.65
CA TYR A 4 -9.63 -16.77 5.45
C TYR A 4 -9.75 -15.95 4.15
N SER A 5 -10.30 -16.53 3.09
CA SER A 5 -10.51 -15.83 1.82
C SER A 5 -11.60 -14.76 1.92
N GLU A 6 -12.61 -14.96 2.76
CA GLU A 6 -13.68 -13.97 2.94
C GLU A 6 -13.24 -12.78 3.77
N ASP A 7 -12.43 -13.00 4.81
CA ASP A 7 -11.98 -11.92 5.70
C ASP A 7 -11.03 -10.95 5.00
N ILE A 8 -10.16 -11.47 4.11
CA ILE A 8 -9.31 -10.65 3.23
C ILE A 8 -10.18 -9.81 2.30
N GLN A 9 -11.18 -10.42 1.66
CA GLN A 9 -12.09 -9.71 0.76
C GLN A 9 -12.93 -8.65 1.51
N LYS A 10 -13.39 -8.95 2.72
CA LYS A 10 -14.08 -7.99 3.60
C LYS A 10 -13.14 -6.85 4.01
N TRP A 11 -11.86 -7.13 4.27
CA TRP A 11 -10.86 -6.11 4.61
C TRP A 11 -10.53 -5.19 3.42
N ILE A 12 -10.32 -5.74 2.21
CA ILE A 12 -10.12 -4.96 0.98
C ILE A 12 -11.32 -4.05 0.74
N LYS A 13 -12.55 -4.60 0.84
CA LYS A 13 -13.80 -3.84 0.66
C LYS A 13 -13.97 -2.73 1.70
N ARG A 14 -13.68 -2.99 2.98
CA ARG A 14 -13.80 -2.00 4.08
C ARG A 14 -12.79 -0.86 3.97
N SER A 15 -11.59 -1.13 3.46
CA SER A 15 -10.48 -0.17 3.47
C SER A 15 -10.39 0.69 2.21
N ASN A 16 -11.30 0.53 1.24
CA ASN A 16 -11.33 1.27 -0.03
C ASN A 16 -9.98 1.28 -0.78
N ARG A 17 -9.13 0.29 -0.51
CA ARG A 17 -7.79 0.14 -1.10
C ARG A 17 -7.94 -0.41 -2.50
N LYS A 18 -8.11 0.50 -3.44
CA LYS A 18 -8.24 0.19 -4.87
C LYS A 18 -6.94 0.51 -5.59
N ALA A 19 -6.73 -0.17 -6.72
CA ALA A 19 -5.61 0.06 -7.63
C ALA A 19 -4.25 0.13 -6.93
N ALA A 20 -4.00 -0.73 -5.94
CA ALA A 20 -2.69 -0.79 -5.32
C ALA A 20 -1.66 -1.24 -6.36
N LYS A 21 -0.46 -0.68 -6.32
CA LYS A 21 0.66 -1.08 -7.17
C LYS A 21 1.83 -1.56 -6.33
N LEU A 22 2.51 -2.58 -6.82
CA LEU A 22 3.65 -3.20 -6.15
C LEU A 22 4.92 -2.42 -6.49
N ILE A 23 5.61 -1.95 -5.45
CA ILE A 23 6.91 -1.29 -5.58
C ILE A 23 8.00 -2.35 -5.61
N ARG A 24 8.01 -3.26 -4.62
CA ARG A 24 8.96 -4.37 -4.51
C ARG A 24 8.52 -5.37 -3.44
N THR A 25 9.12 -6.55 -3.45
CA THR A 25 8.94 -7.58 -2.42
C THR A 25 10.29 -7.91 -1.79
N GLU A 26 10.38 -7.84 -0.47
CA GLU A 26 11.60 -8.13 0.29
C GLU A 26 11.24 -9.02 1.50
N SER A 27 11.82 -10.23 1.58
CA SER A 27 11.64 -11.15 2.72
C SER A 27 10.18 -11.36 3.14
N GLY A 28 9.29 -11.63 2.18
CA GLY A 28 7.85 -11.84 2.43
C GLY A 28 7.07 -10.56 2.77
N LYS A 29 7.68 -9.38 2.62
CA LYS A 29 7.03 -8.08 2.80
C LYS A 29 6.86 -7.41 1.44
N HIS A 30 5.65 -6.97 1.13
CA HIS A 30 5.34 -6.24 -0.09
C HIS A 30 5.28 -4.76 0.21
N HIS A 31 6.14 -4.00 -0.46
CA HIS A 31 6.09 -2.56 -0.48
C HIS A 31 5.11 -2.14 -1.58
N ILE A 32 4.09 -1.39 -1.21
CA ILE A 32 3.02 -1.01 -2.12
C ILE A 32 2.75 0.49 -2.05
N VAL A 33 2.22 1.01 -3.16
CA VAL A 33 1.50 2.28 -3.19
C VAL A 33 0.01 2.00 -3.40
N TYR A 34 -0.86 2.71 -2.71
CA TYR A 34 -2.30 2.49 -2.78
C TYR A 34 -3.08 3.76 -2.46
N PHE A 35 -4.31 3.84 -2.96
CA PHE A 35 -5.22 4.94 -2.62
C PHE A 35 -6.08 4.61 -1.40
N ASP A 36 -6.10 5.50 -0.42
CA ASP A 36 -6.98 5.38 0.76
C ASP A 36 -7.33 6.76 1.34
N LYS A 37 -8.65 6.99 1.55
CA LYS A 37 -9.23 8.24 2.10
C LYS A 37 -8.74 9.51 1.39
N GLY A 38 -8.73 9.51 0.06
CA GLY A 38 -8.37 10.69 -0.74
C GLY A 38 -6.86 10.95 -0.83
N LYS A 39 -6.04 9.97 -0.47
CA LYS A 39 -4.58 10.10 -0.46
C LYS A 39 -3.93 8.90 -1.13
N ALA A 40 -2.91 9.13 -1.92
CA ALA A 40 -1.92 8.11 -2.25
C ALA A 40 -1.09 7.83 -1.02
N ARG A 41 -0.84 6.55 -0.73
CA ARG A 41 -0.11 6.11 0.45
C ARG A 41 0.92 5.08 0.05
N VAL A 42 2.10 5.15 0.64
CA VAL A 42 3.12 4.13 0.54
C VAL A 42 3.25 3.40 1.87
N GLY A 43 3.44 2.09 1.79
CA GLY A 43 3.61 1.29 3.00
C GLY A 43 3.95 -0.15 2.71
N VAL A 44 4.01 -0.92 3.80
CA VAL A 44 4.39 -2.33 3.77
C VAL A 44 3.22 -3.20 4.19
N VAL A 45 2.93 -4.22 3.41
CA VAL A 45 1.96 -5.28 3.74
C VAL A 45 2.66 -6.63 3.79
N ALA A 46 2.29 -7.46 4.75
CA ALA A 46 2.78 -8.82 4.92
C ALA A 46 1.63 -9.72 5.41
N ASP A 47 1.79 -11.03 5.27
CA ASP A 47 0.84 -12.02 5.77
C ASP A 47 0.68 -11.89 7.30
N GLY A 48 -0.52 -12.17 7.82
CA GLY A 48 -0.86 -11.98 9.23
C GLY A 48 -1.13 -10.53 9.67
N MET A 49 -0.87 -9.52 8.83
CA MET A 49 -1.24 -8.11 9.11
C MET A 49 -2.74 -7.80 8.93
N TYR A 50 -3.59 -8.83 8.97
CA TYR A 50 -5.04 -8.74 8.79
C TYR A 50 -5.77 -8.03 9.94
N CYS A 51 -5.10 -7.77 11.07
CA CYS A 51 -5.68 -7.06 12.20
C CYS A 51 -5.61 -5.53 12.02
N ARG A 52 -6.72 -4.84 12.39
CA ARG A 52 -7.09 -3.40 12.53
C ARG A 52 -6.27 -2.28 11.85
N TYR A 53 -4.96 -2.40 11.67
CA TYR A 53 -4.03 -1.36 11.21
C TYR A 53 -3.38 -1.63 9.85
N GLY A 54 -3.93 -2.58 9.08
CA GLY A 54 -3.44 -3.03 7.76
C GLY A 54 -2.64 -2.01 6.94
N VAL A 55 -1.54 -2.48 6.37
CA VAL A 55 -0.47 -1.72 5.70
C VAL A 55 0.25 -0.74 6.65
N ALA A 56 1.51 -1.04 6.98
CA ALA A 56 2.39 -0.13 7.70
C ALA A 56 2.74 1.07 6.80
N CYS A 57 1.92 2.12 6.90
CA CYS A 57 2.02 3.34 6.11
C CYS A 57 3.24 4.16 6.57
N ARG A 58 4.14 4.48 5.63
CA ARG A 58 5.30 5.34 5.88
C ARG A 58 5.12 6.77 5.37
N GLY A 59 4.27 6.96 4.37
CA GLY A 59 3.91 8.28 3.88
C GLY A 59 2.60 8.32 3.11
N ALA A 60 2.05 9.53 3.00
CA ALA A 60 0.80 9.81 2.31
C ALA A 60 0.82 11.20 1.66
N MET A 61 0.28 11.31 0.45
CA MET A 61 0.14 12.56 -0.29
C MET A 61 -1.30 12.68 -0.81
N TYR A 62 -1.90 13.87 -0.66
CA TYR A 62 -3.22 14.17 -1.21
C TYR A 62 -3.17 14.88 -2.57
N SER A 63 -1.98 15.30 -3.01
CA SER A 63 -1.74 15.95 -4.30
C SER A 63 -0.33 15.64 -4.80
N THR A 64 -0.02 15.99 -6.04
CA THR A 64 1.34 15.84 -6.61
C THR A 64 2.34 16.84 -6.03
N ASP A 65 1.89 17.85 -5.29
CA ASP A 65 2.76 18.79 -4.57
C ASP A 65 3.46 18.08 -3.40
N PRO A 66 4.80 18.03 -3.35
CA PRO A 66 5.56 17.47 -2.23
C PRO A 66 5.22 18.11 -0.88
N MET A 67 4.71 19.34 -0.84
CA MET A 67 4.25 19.99 0.39
C MET A 67 3.04 19.28 1.03
N SER A 68 2.32 18.48 0.25
CA SER A 68 1.20 17.66 0.74
C SER A 68 1.65 16.38 1.45
N LEU A 69 2.95 16.11 1.50
CA LEU A 69 3.52 14.91 2.11
C LEU A 69 3.34 14.90 3.63
N TRP A 70 2.61 13.90 4.11
CA TRP A 70 2.69 13.43 5.48
C TRP A 70 3.58 12.18 5.53
N GLN A 71 4.40 12.04 6.57
CA GLN A 71 5.21 10.84 6.82
C GLN A 71 5.12 10.42 8.30
N SER A 72 5.27 9.12 8.56
CA SER A 72 5.09 8.54 9.89
C SER A 72 6.16 8.96 10.90
N GLY A 73 7.36 9.31 10.42
CA GLY A 73 8.47 9.82 11.21
C GLY A 73 9.57 10.37 10.31
N PRO A 74 10.52 11.14 10.85
CA PRO A 74 11.65 11.65 10.08
C PRO A 74 12.41 10.52 9.38
N GLY A 75 12.59 10.60 8.06
CA GLY A 75 13.32 9.62 7.27
C GLY A 75 12.54 8.35 6.89
N ALA A 76 11.26 8.25 7.23
CA ALA A 76 10.43 7.08 6.89
C ALA A 76 10.07 7.02 5.39
N CYS A 77 9.92 8.18 4.75
CA CYS A 77 9.72 8.29 3.30
C CYS A 77 11.04 8.67 2.63
N THR A 78 11.43 7.90 1.61
CA THR A 78 12.56 8.23 0.74
C THR A 78 12.11 9.16 -0.39
N GLN A 79 13.07 9.80 -1.08
CA GLN A 79 12.75 10.58 -2.28
C GLN A 79 12.08 9.72 -3.37
N ALA A 80 12.46 8.44 -3.47
CA ALA A 80 11.82 7.49 -4.38
C ALA A 80 10.36 7.23 -4.02
N ASP A 81 10.01 7.15 -2.73
CA ASP A 81 8.63 7.01 -2.29
C ASP A 81 7.75 8.20 -2.71
N VAL A 82 8.30 9.42 -2.60
CA VAL A 82 7.62 10.64 -3.02
C VAL A 82 7.36 10.60 -4.52
N GLN A 83 8.38 10.26 -5.32
CA GLN A 83 8.22 10.15 -6.77
C GLN A 83 7.16 9.10 -7.15
N ILE A 84 7.17 7.94 -6.50
CA ILE A 84 6.17 6.89 -6.70
C ILE A 84 4.75 7.42 -6.41
N MET A 85 4.56 8.18 -5.33
CA MET A 85 3.25 8.77 -5.01
C MET A 85 2.84 9.84 -6.03
N VAL A 86 3.77 10.65 -6.53
CA VAL A 86 3.51 11.64 -7.58
C VAL A 86 3.09 10.97 -8.88
N ASP A 87 3.83 9.96 -9.33
CA ASP A 87 3.51 9.20 -10.54
C ASP A 87 2.18 8.44 -10.39
N TYR A 88 1.90 7.94 -9.19
CA TYR A 88 0.64 7.27 -8.87
C TYR A 88 -0.54 8.24 -8.92
N LEU A 89 -0.42 9.44 -8.34
CA LEU A 89 -1.47 10.47 -8.37
C LEU A 89 -1.68 11.09 -9.75
N SER A 90 -0.68 11.02 -10.62
CA SER A 90 -0.73 11.51 -11.99
C SER A 90 -1.21 10.46 -12.99
N ASP A 91 -1.56 9.24 -12.52
CA ASP A 91 -1.88 8.07 -13.35
C ASP A 91 -0.77 7.68 -14.36
N THR A 92 0.48 8.10 -14.13
CA THR A 92 1.65 7.79 -14.97
C THR A 92 2.49 6.63 -14.44
N SER A 93 2.15 6.09 -13.27
CA SER A 93 2.90 5.00 -12.65
C SER A 93 2.93 3.74 -13.52
N ALA A 94 4.13 3.29 -13.89
CA ALA A 94 4.37 2.04 -14.61
C ALA A 94 4.50 0.80 -13.69
N LEU A 95 4.23 0.95 -12.38
CA LEU A 95 4.33 -0.16 -11.43
C LEU A 95 3.22 -1.20 -11.71
N PRO A 96 3.51 -2.50 -11.53
CA PRO A 96 2.52 -3.55 -11.71
C PRO A 96 1.43 -3.46 -10.64
N ASP A 97 0.21 -3.85 -11.00
CA ASP A 97 -0.90 -3.93 -10.07
C ASP A 97 -0.62 -4.97 -8.97
N PHE A 98 -1.00 -4.63 -7.75
CA PHE A 98 -0.86 -5.49 -6.58
C PHE A 98 -2.21 -6.07 -6.19
N ASP A 99 -2.33 -7.40 -6.31
CA ASP A 99 -3.46 -8.13 -5.77
C ASP A 99 -3.23 -8.48 -4.28
N PHE A 100 -4.05 -7.90 -3.41
CA PHE A 100 -4.08 -8.25 -1.98
C PHE A 100 -4.57 -9.70 -1.73
N GLY A 101 -5.09 -10.40 -2.73
CA GLY A 101 -5.31 -11.85 -2.66
C GLY A 101 -4.03 -12.67 -2.65
N SER A 102 -2.92 -12.10 -3.14
CA SER A 102 -1.64 -12.81 -3.33
C SER A 102 -0.83 -13.03 -2.04
N ILE A 103 -1.16 -12.33 -0.95
CA ILE A 103 -0.53 -12.47 0.38
C ILE A 103 -1.01 -13.72 1.15
N LYS A 104 -1.94 -14.49 0.60
CA LYS A 104 -2.40 -15.75 1.19
C LYS A 104 -1.26 -16.76 1.23
N GLU A 105 -1.15 -17.47 2.36
CA GLU A 105 -0.29 -18.66 2.52
C GLU A 105 1.22 -18.40 2.42
N LEU A 106 1.69 -17.15 2.60
CA LEU A 106 3.12 -16.85 2.70
C LEU A 106 3.68 -17.41 4.02
N LYS A 107 4.09 -18.68 3.98
CA LYS A 107 4.81 -19.35 5.07
C LYS A 107 6.22 -18.79 5.21
N TRP A 108 6.63 -18.55 6.45
CA TRP A 108 8.01 -18.24 6.84
C TRP A 108 8.84 -19.51 6.94
#